data_AF-A2EKH2-F1
#
_entry.id   AF-A2EKH2-F1
#
_cell.length_a   1.000
_cell.length_b   1.000
_cell.length_c   1.000
_cell.angle_alpha   90.00
_cell.angle_beta   90.00
_cell.angle_gamma   90.00
#
_symmetry.space_group_name_H-M   'P 1'
#
loop_
_entity.id
_entity.type
_entity.pdbx_description
1 polymer ?
#
loop_
_entity_poly.entity_id
_entity_poly.type
_entity_poly.pdbx_seq_one_letter_code
_entity_poly.pdbx_strand_id
1 'polypeptide(L)' 'MFASFNGHLEVVQYLISVGADKNSKTRDGKTALSVASIKVIFYLMSIGAKLT' A
#
# COMPACT_ATOMS: atom_id res chain seq x y z
N MET A 1 -4.42 -3.75 0.25
CA MET A 1 -5.04 -3.48 1.56
C MET A 1 -4.58 -4.44 2.63
N PHE A 2 -5.01 -5.71 2.59
CA PHE A 2 -4.70 -6.67 3.66
C PHE A 2 -3.20 -6.84 3.92
N ALA A 3 -2.39 -7.03 2.87
CA ALA A 3 -0.93 -7.12 3.03
C ALA A 3 -0.32 -5.86 3.67
N SER A 4 -0.81 -4.67 3.32
CA SER A 4 -0.36 -3.40 3.88
C SER A 4 -0.75 -3.26 5.36
N PHE A 5 -2.00 -3.59 5.70
CA PHE A 5 -2.52 -3.56 7.06
C PHE A 5 -1.78 -4.54 7.98
N ASN A 6 -1.54 -5.76 7.51
CA ASN A 6 -0.78 -6.79 8.24
C ASN A 6 0.74 -6.55 8.24
N GLY A 7 1.23 -5.54 7.50
CA GLY A 7 2.65 -5.20 7.47
C GLY A 7 3.55 -6.15 6.69
N HIS A 8 3.00 -6.94 5.76
CA HIS A 8 3.75 -7.86 4.91
C HIS A 8 4.46 -7.09 3.79
N LEU A 9 5.59 -6.46 4.11
CA LEU A 9 6.31 -5.56 3.22
C LEU A 9 6.72 -6.23 1.91
N GLU A 10 7.25 -7.45 1.97
CA GLU A 10 7.73 -8.22 0.83
C GLU A 10 6.58 -8.56 -0.13
N VAL A 11 5.41 -8.87 0.42
CA VAL A 11 4.19 -9.11 -0.37
C VAL A 11 3.72 -7.81 -1.03
N VAL A 12 3.77 -6.68 -0.33
CA VAL A 12 3.43 -5.37 -0.91
C VAL A 12 4.39 -5.02 -2.06
N GLN A 13 5.70 -5.21 -1.87
CA GLN A 13 6.71 -4.98 -2.90
C GLN A 13 6.47 -5.85 -4.13
N TYR A 14 6.19 -7.15 -3.93
CA TYR A 14 5.87 -8.06 -5.02
C TYR A 14 4.60 -7.65 -5.77
N LEU A 15 3.53 -7.29 -5.05
CA LEU A 15 2.29 -6.83 -5.69
C LEU A 15 2.52 -5.59 -6.56
N ILE A 16 3.30 -4.62 -6.06
CA ILE A 16 3.67 -3.44 -6.85
C ILE A 16 4.52 -3.82 -8.07
N SER A 17 5.47 -4.75 -7.94
CA SER A 17 6.34 -5.15 -9.05
C SER A 17 5.59 -5.85 -10.18
N VAL A 18 4.49 -6.55 -9.89
CA VAL A 18 3.61 -7.15 -10.90
C VAL A 18 2.51 -6.22 -11.41
N GLY A 19 2.55 -4.93 -11.05
CA GLY A 19 1.67 -3.90 -11.61
C GLY A 19 0.41 -3.60 -10.79
N ALA A 20 0.34 -4.02 -9.52
CA ALA A 20 -0.75 -3.57 -8.65
C ALA A 20 -0.72 -2.03 -8.50
N ASP A 21 -1.87 -1.39 -8.66
CA ASP A 21 -1.98 0.06 -8.52
C ASP A 21 -1.88 0.48 -7.04
N LYS A 22 -0.79 1.19 -6.73
CA LYS A 22 -0.48 1.73 -5.40
C LYS A 22 -1.52 2.73 -4.87
N ASN A 23 -2.35 3.31 -5.75
CA ASN A 23 -3.35 4.33 -5.39
C ASN A 23 -4.79 3.80 -5.45
N SER A 24 -4.98 2.50 -5.66
CA SER A 24 -6.31 1.90 -5.70
C SER A 24 -7.07 2.10 -4.40
N LYS A 25 -8.36 2.41 -4.54
CA LYS A 25 -9.26 2.77 -3.44
C LYS A 25 -10.26 1.65 -3.14
N THR A 26 -10.60 1.47 -1.87
CA THR A 26 -11.76 0.67 -1.47
C THR A 26 -13.06 1.45 -1.72
N ARG A 27 -14.21 0.79 -1.52
CA ARG A 27 -15.53 1.44 -1.54
C ARG A 27 -15.64 2.60 -0.55
N ASP A 28 -14.90 2.54 0.56
CA ASP A 28 -14.85 3.59 1.58
C ASP A 28 -13.79 4.67 1.28
N GLY A 29 -13.16 4.63 0.10
CA GLY A 29 -12.14 5.59 -0.30
C GLY A 29 -10.76 5.39 0.35
N LYS A 30 -10.54 4.32 1.13
CA LYS A 30 -9.24 4.03 1.74
C LYS A 30 -8.23 3.59 0.67
N THR A 31 -6.95 3.91 0.86
CA THR A 31 -5.82 3.44 0.03
C THR A 31 -4.94 2.46 0.81
N ALA A 32 -4.02 1.77 0.13
CA ALA A 32 -3.07 0.88 0.78
C ALA A 32 -2.24 1.62 1.84
N LEU A 33 -1.88 2.87 1.56
CA LEU A 33 -1.12 3.74 2.45
C LEU A 33 -1.94 4.14 3.69
N SER A 34 -3.24 4.41 3.57
CA SER A 34 -4.07 4.87 4.69
C SER A 34 -4.30 3.81 5.78
N VAL A 35 -4.09 2.53 5.46
CA VAL A 35 -4.26 1.40 6.39
C VAL A 35 -2.95 0.69 6.71
N ALA A 36 -1.82 1.13 6.14
CA ALA A 36 -0.55 0.42 6.22
C ALA A 36 0.08 0.43 7.62
N SER A 37 0.84 -0.61 7.94
CA SER A 37 1.76 -0.60 9.09
C SER A 37 3.00 0.27 8.81
N ILE A 38 3.72 0.67 9.86
CA ILE A 38 4.87 1.59 9.79
C ILE A 38 5.88 1.24 8.68
N LYS A 39 6.30 -0.03 8.59
CA LYS A 39 7.29 -0.46 7.58
C LYS A 39 6.78 -0.27 6.15
N VAL A 40 5.49 -0.56 5.94
CA VAL A 40 4.84 -0.43 4.64
C VAL A 40 4.58 1.04 4.30
N ILE A 41 4.29 1.89 5.29
CA ILE A 41 4.12 3.35 5.08
C ILE A 41 5.36 3.94 4.41
N PHE A 42 6.55 3.68 4.95
CA PHE A 42 7.80 4.22 4.39
C PHE A 42 8.02 3.78 2.94
N TYR A 43 7.77 2.51 2.64
CA TYR A 43 7.90 2.00 1.27
C TYR A 43 6.88 2.61 0.31
N LEU A 44 5.60 2.65 0.69
CA LEU A 44 4.55 3.22 -0.16
C LEU A 44 4.78 4.73 -0.41
N MET A 45 5.25 5.47 0.60
CA MET A 45 5.64 6.87 0.46
C MET A 45 6.85 7.04 -0.48
N SER A 46 7.87 6.17 -0.37
CA SER A 46 9.08 6.29 -1.20
C SER A 46 8.79 6.08 -2.69
N ILE A 47 7.75 5.31 -3.03
CA ILE A 47 7.30 5.11 -4.41
C ILE A 47 6.17 6.07 -4.83
N GLY A 48 5.81 7.06 -4.01
CA GLY A 48 4.82 8.08 -4.33
C GLY A 48 3.36 7.60 -4.32
N ALA A 49 3.00 6.69 -3.42
CA ALA A 49 1.60 6.37 -3.14
C ALA A 49 0.90 7.55 -2.42
N LYS A 50 -0.38 7.77 -2.72
CA LYS A 50 -1.16 8.89 -2.19
C LYS A 50 -2.15 8.44 -1.12
N LEU A 51 -2.49 9.38 -0.25
CA LEU A 51 -3.57 9.22 0.73
C LEU A 51 -4.94 9.54 0.13
N THR A 52 -5.00 10.17 -1.05
CA THR A 52 -6.19 10.81 -1.62
C THR A 52 -6.50 10.43 -3.04
#